data_AF-A0A3B4ZXV0-F1
#
_entry.id   AF-A0A3B4ZXV0-F1
#
_cell.length_a   1.000
_cell.length_b   1.000
_cell.length_c   1.000
_cell.angle_alpha   90.00
_cell.angle_beta   90.00
_cell.angle_gamma   90.00
#
_symmetry.space_group_name_H-M   'P 1'
#
loop_
_entity.id
_entity.type
_entity.pdbx_description
1 polymer ?
#
loop_
_entity_poly.entity_id
_entity_poly.type
_entity_poly.pdbx_seq_one_letter_code
_entity_poly.pdbx_strand_id
1 'polypeptide(L)' 'LDFFSILSVKLNGGRHVQGILRGFDPFMNLVVDDCLEMGPGGQQNTIGMVVSTSSVFLCC' A
#
# COMPACT_ATOMS: atom_id res chain seq x y z
N LEU A 1 -10.55 0.81 19.39
CA LEU A 1 -10.26 2.01 18.56
C LEU A 1 -8.84 1.85 18.08
N ASP A 2 -8.65 0.89 17.20
CA ASP A 2 -7.36 0.54 16.65
C ASP A 2 -7.01 1.68 15.71
N PHE A 3 -6.07 2.53 16.13
CA PHE A 3 -5.55 3.63 15.31
C PHE A 3 -4.71 3.02 14.18
N PHE A 4 -5.38 2.38 13.22
CA PHE A 4 -4.76 1.89 12.00
C PHE A 4 -4.50 3.10 11.09
N SER A 5 -3.22 3.46 10.96
CA SER A 5 -2.79 4.52 10.05
C SER A 5 -2.98 4.06 8.60
N ILE A 6 -3.91 4.69 7.89
CA ILE A 6 -4.17 4.42 6.47
C ILE A 6 -3.06 5.09 5.65
N LEU A 7 -2.29 4.29 4.93
CA LEU A 7 -1.28 4.78 3.99
C LEU A 7 -1.89 4.82 2.59
N SER A 8 -1.71 5.95 1.88
CA SER A 8 -2.12 6.11 0.49
C SER A 8 -0.90 6.43 -0.36
N VAL A 9 -0.52 5.51 -1.25
CA VAL A 9 0.60 5.66 -2.17
C VAL A 9 0.06 5.86 -3.58
N LYS A 10 0.49 6.93 -4.25
CA LYS A 10 0.24 7.13 -5.67
C LYS A 10 1.36 6.50 -6.49
N LEU A 11 1.00 5.57 -7.37
CA LEU A 11 1.92 4.96 -8.32
C LEU A 11 1.90 5.70 -9.65
N ASN A 12 3.00 5.58 -10.40
CA ASN A 12 3.04 6.06 -11.78
C ASN A 12 2.04 5.29 -12.66
N GLY A 13 1.41 5.99 -13.61
CA GLY A 13 0.37 5.42 -14.47
C GLY A 13 -1.08 5.60 -13.95
N GLY A 14 -1.31 6.49 -12.98
CA GLY A 14 -2.65 6.82 -12.51
C GLY A 14 -3.27 5.81 -11.54
N ARG A 15 -2.45 4.88 -11.03
CA ARG A 15 -2.84 3.87 -10.05
C ARG A 15 -2.62 4.40 -8.65
N HIS A 16 -3.51 4.08 -7.73
CA HIS A 16 -3.41 4.46 -6.32
C HIS A 16 -3.54 3.23 -5.44
N VAL A 17 -2.66 3.07 -4.46
CA VAL A 17 -2.74 1.97 -3.49
C VAL A 17 -3.07 2.56 -2.13
N GLN A 18 -4.08 2.01 -1.47
CA GLN A 18 -4.41 2.30 -0.08
C GLN A 18 -4.28 1.03 0.75
N GLY A 19 -3.80 1.15 1.98
CA GLY A 19 -3.76 0.02 2.90
C GLY A 19 -3.46 0.45 4.32
N ILE A 20 -3.42 -0.52 5.21
CA ILE A 20 -3.20 -0.33 6.64
C ILE A 20 -1.71 -0.48 6.94
N LEU A 21 -1.06 0.58 7.42
CA LEU A 21 0.34 0.50 7.83
C LEU A 21 0.48 -0.28 9.15
N ARG A 22 1.15 -1.43 9.09
CA ARG A 22 1.46 -2.28 10.26
C ARG A 22 2.81 -1.94 10.88
N GLY A 23 3.79 -1.52 10.07
CA GLY A 23 5.14 -1.21 10.53
C GLY A 23 5.91 -0.36 9.53
N PHE A 24 6.75 0.53 10.05
CA PHE A 24 7.66 1.37 9.27
C PHE A 24 9.03 1.38 9.95
N ASP A 25 10.09 1.40 9.15
CA ASP A 25 11.45 1.54 9.61
C ASP A 25 12.15 2.77 8.98
N PRO A 26 13.22 3.33 9.59
CA PRO A 26 13.97 4.47 9.06
C PRO A 26 14.53 4.25 7.64
N PHE A 27 14.74 3.00 7.23
CA PHE A 27 15.15 2.62 5.87
C PHE A 27 13.97 2.54 4.87
N MET A 28 12.78 3.03 5.24
CA MET A 28 11.57 3.05 4.42
C MET A 28 10.99 1.67 4.08
N ASN A 29 11.30 0.64 4.86
CA ASN A 29 10.57 -0.62 4.79
C ASN A 29 9.20 -0.46 5.46
N LEU A 30 8.15 -0.36 4.64
CA LEU A 30 6.75 -0.28 5.00
C LEU A 30 6.15 -1.68 4.89
N VAL A 31 5.51 -2.14 5.95
CA VAL A 31 4.64 -3.32 5.91
C VAL A 31 3.21 -2.82 5.92
N VAL A 32 2.52 -2.99 4.79
CA VAL A 32 1.14 -2.56 4.60
C VAL A 32 0.28 -3.80 4.44
N ASP A 33 -0.82 -3.84 5.18
CA ASP A 33 -1.78 -4.94 5.17
C ASP A 33 -3.10 -4.46 4.56
N ASP A 34 -3.93 -5.40 4.11
CA ASP A 34 -5.21 -5.10 3.43
C ASP A 34 -5.08 -4.05 2.30
N CYS A 35 -4.05 -4.18 1.47
CA CYS A 35 -3.79 -3.27 0.36
C CYS A 35 -4.85 -3.40 -0.73
N LEU A 36 -5.40 -2.26 -1.14
CA LEU A 36 -6.34 -2.06 -2.23
C LEU A 36 -5.72 -1.16 -3.28
N GLU A 37 -5.67 -1.66 -4.51
CA GLU A 37 -5.21 -0.91 -5.66
C GLU A 37 -6.38 -0.40 -6.48
N MET A 38 -6.43 0.91 -6.67
CA MET A 38 -7.35 1.62 -7.54
C MET A 38 -6.68 1.85 -8.90
N GLY A 39 -7.11 1.09 -9.90
CA GLY A 39 -6.71 1.24 -11.29
C GLY A 39 -7.47 2.34 -12.03
N PRO A 40 -7.01 2.71 -13.23
CA PRO A 40 -7.73 3.63 -14.11
C PRO A 40 -9.12 3.06 -14.45
N GLY A 41 -10.16 3.89 -14.34
CA GLY A 41 -11.55 3.46 -14.57
C GLY A 41 -12.28 2.94 -13.32
N GLY A 42 -11.72 3.12 -12.12
CA GLY A 42 -12.39 2.78 -10.86
C GLY A 42 -12.31 1.29 -10.48
N GLN A 43 -11.52 0.50 -11.21
CA GLN A 43 -11.28 -0.89 -10.87
C GLN A 43 -10.50 -0.96 -9.55
N GLN A 44 -11.00 -1.74 -8.58
CA GLN A 44 -10.34 -1.97 -7.31
C GLN A 44 -9.87 -3.42 -7.23
N ASN A 45 -8.56 -3.61 -7.04
CA ASN A 45 -7.94 -4.91 -6.89
C ASN A 45 -7.40 -5.06 -5.47
N THR A 46 -7.82 -6.10 -4.77
CA THR A 46 -7.31 -6.41 -3.44
C THR A 46 -5.99 -7.18 -3.58
N ILE A 47 -4.89 -6.57 -3.13
CA ILE A 47 -3.54 -7.14 -3.19
C ILE A 47 -3.20 -7.88 -1.89
N GLY A 48 -3.76 -7.44 -0.75
CA GLY A 48 -3.50 -8.06 0.55
C GLY A 48 -2.26 -7.46 1.22
N MET A 49 -1.30 -8.28 1.65
CA MET A 49 -0.09 -7.80 2.32
C MET A 49 0.98 -7.38 1.32
N VAL A 50 1.47 -6.16 1.46
CA VAL A 50 2.52 -5.60 0.61
C VAL A 50 3.64 -5.06 1.47
N VAL A 51 4.86 -5.43 1.11
CA VAL A 51 6.07 -4.90 1.71
C VAL A 51 6.73 -3.97 0.71
N SER A 52 6.98 -2.73 1.10
CA SER A 52 7.62 -1.72 0.24
C SER A 52 8.90 -1.22 0.88
N THR A 53 10.00 -1.19 0.15
CA THR A 53 11.33 -0.84 0.71
C THR A 53 11.91 0.47 0.17
N SER A 54 11.27 1.06 -0.85
CA SER A 54 11.49 2.45 -1.30
C SER A 54 10.49 2.81 -2.41
N SER A 55 10.61 2.10 -3.54
CA SER A 55 9.84 2.33 -4.77
C SER A 55 9.24 1.04 -5.34
N VAL A 56 9.66 -0.10 -4.80
CA VAL A 56 9.20 -1.42 -5.23
C VAL A 56 8.18 -1.91 -4.22
N PHE A 57 6.97 -2.19 -4.70
CA PHE A 57 5.92 -2.86 -3.96
C PHE A 57 6.10 -4.36 -4.20
N LEU A 58 6.53 -5.10 -3.20
CA LEU A 58 6.57 -6.56 -3.25
C LEU A 58 5.24 -7.09 -2.69
N CYS A 59 4.38 -7.59 -3.58
CA CYS A 59 3.20 -8.34 -3.18
C CYS A 59 3.69 -9.69 -2.63
N CYS A 60 3.38 -9.98 -1.37
CA CYS A 60 3.56 -11.32 -0.82
C CYS A 60 2.42 -12.25 -1.22
#